data_AF-A0A963PCS4-F1
#
_entry.id   AF-A0A963PCS4-F1
#
_cell.length_a   1.000
_cell.length_b   1.000
_cell.length_c   1.000
_cell.angle_alpha   90.00
_cell.angle_beta   90.00
_cell.angle_gamma   90.00
#
_symmetry.space_group_name_H-M   'P 1'
#
loop_
_entity.id
_entity.type
_entity.pdbx_description
1 polymer ?
#
loop_
_entity_poly.entity_id
_entity_poly.type
_entity_poly.pdbx_seq_one_letter_code
_entity_poly.pdbx_strand_id
1 'polypeptide(L)' 'MSSAPAMTGMIGQPLPRLEDDRLVRGKGSYSSDFVADGKGHAIFVRSDVAHGRIRSVRTSAAAAHAGVRLVLACT' A
#
# COMPACT_ATOMS: atom_id res chain seq x y z
N MET A 1 -29.75 -25.49 -44.21
CA MET A 1 -28.88 -25.91 -43.08
C MET A 1 -28.36 -24.65 -42.42
N SER A 2 -29.12 -24.10 -41.48
CA SER A 2 -28.75 -22.88 -40.75
C SER A 2 -27.80 -23.28 -39.63
N SER A 3 -26.54 -22.86 -39.71
CA SER A 3 -25.56 -23.06 -38.64
C SER A 3 -25.82 -22.03 -37.54
N ALA A 4 -25.97 -22.52 -36.30
CA ALA A 4 -26.01 -21.68 -35.10
C ALA A 4 -24.77 -20.77 -35.03
N PRO A 5 -24.87 -19.54 -34.48
CA PRO A 5 -23.70 -18.69 -34.29
C PRO A 5 -22.72 -19.40 -33.37
N ALA A 6 -21.44 -19.42 -33.76
CA ALA A 6 -20.39 -19.92 -32.89
C ALA A 6 -20.41 -19.11 -31.59
N MET A 7 -20.54 -19.78 -30.45
CA MET A 7 -20.26 -19.17 -29.16
C MET A 7 -18.78 -18.79 -29.15
N THR A 8 -18.46 -17.55 -29.51
CA THR A 8 -17.11 -17.02 -29.42
C THR A 8 -16.73 -17.00 -27.96
N GLY A 9 -15.97 -18.01 -27.52
CA GLY A 9 -15.40 -18.03 -26.19
C GLY A 9 -14.55 -16.78 -25.97
N MET A 10 -14.62 -16.20 -24.77
CA MET A 10 -13.90 -14.96 -24.43
C MET A 10 -12.37 -15.13 -24.41
N ILE A 11 -11.87 -16.35 -24.62
CA ILE A 11 -10.45 -16.70 -24.61
C ILE A 11 -9.83 -16.33 -25.97
N GLY A 12 -8.76 -15.53 -25.95
CA GLY A 12 -8.01 -15.13 -27.15
C GLY A 12 -8.50 -13.86 -27.84
N GLN A 13 -9.57 -13.23 -27.33
CA GLN A 13 -10.07 -11.95 -27.84
C GLN A 13 -9.44 -10.77 -27.09
N PRO A 14 -9.12 -9.64 -27.76
CA PRO A 14 -8.56 -8.44 -27.13
C PRO A 14 -9.66 -7.64 -26.42
N LEU A 15 -10.19 -8.18 -25.32
CA LEU A 15 -11.23 -7.53 -24.53
C LEU A 15 -10.64 -6.43 -23.63
N PRO A 16 -11.38 -5.34 -23.39
CA PRO A 16 -10.99 -4.34 -22.39
C PRO A 16 -10.94 -4.99 -21.00
N ARG A 17 -10.05 -4.50 -20.13
CA ARG A 17 -9.94 -5.05 -18.78
C ARG A 17 -11.14 -4.65 -17.95
N LEU A 18 -11.59 -5.54 -17.07
CA LEU A 18 -12.73 -5.27 -16.20
C LEU A 18 -12.42 -4.17 -15.18
N GLU A 19 -11.17 -4.09 -14.76
CA GLU A 19 -10.74 -3.16 -13.71
C GLU A 19 -10.59 -1.73 -14.22
N ASP A 20 -10.47 -1.51 -15.53
CA ASP A 20 -10.18 -0.19 -16.13
C ASP A 20 -11.24 0.85 -15.74
N ASP A 21 -12.53 0.47 -15.72
CA ASP A 21 -13.63 1.40 -15.37
C ASP A 21 -13.43 2.03 -13.99
N ARG A 22 -13.11 1.22 -12.98
CA ARG A 22 -12.91 1.73 -11.61
C ARG A 22 -11.56 2.43 -11.46
N LEU A 23 -10.51 1.93 -12.09
CA LEU A 23 -9.16 2.46 -11.90
C LEU A 23 -8.97 3.81 -12.59
N VAL A 24 -9.40 3.95 -13.85
CA VAL A 24 -9.25 5.20 -14.62
C VAL A 24 -10.10 6.33 -14.03
N ARG A 25 -11.21 5.99 -13.36
CA ARG A 25 -12.09 6.96 -12.69
C ARG A 25 -11.64 7.32 -11.28
N GLY A 26 -10.48 6.84 -10.81
CA GLY A 26 -10.00 7.08 -9.45
C GLY A 26 -10.85 6.40 -8.37
N LYS A 27 -11.65 5.39 -8.74
CA LYS A 27 -12.45 4.56 -7.83
C LYS A 27 -11.71 3.27 -7.44
N GLY A 28 -10.40 3.21 -7.70
CA GLY A 28 -9.53 2.20 -7.12
C GLY A 28 -9.45 2.39 -5.59
N SER A 29 -9.16 1.32 -4.87
CA SER A 29 -8.88 1.38 -3.44
C SER A 29 -7.52 0.74 -3.21
N TYR A 30 -6.58 1.54 -2.74
CA TYR A 30 -5.22 1.14 -2.41
C TYR A 30 -5.01 1.19 -0.90
N SER A 31 -3.92 0.60 -0.43
CA SER A 31 -3.61 0.51 1.00
C SER A 31 -3.56 1.86 1.73
N SER A 32 -3.20 2.94 1.03
CA SER A 32 -3.19 4.31 1.56
C SER A 32 -4.57 4.92 1.77
N ASP A 33 -5.57 4.45 1.01
CA ASP A 33 -6.87 5.12 0.88
C ASP A 33 -7.82 4.74 2.02
N PHE A 34 -7.51 3.67 2.75
CA PHE A 34 -8.27 3.26 3.92
C PHE A 34 -8.13 4.28 5.04
N VAL A 35 -9.26 4.84 5.46
CA VAL A 35 -9.37 5.73 6.63
C VAL A 35 -10.15 4.99 7.71
N ALA A 36 -9.58 4.95 8.91
CA ALA A 36 -10.21 4.40 10.10
C ALA A 36 -10.06 5.40 11.23
N ASP A 37 -11.02 5.41 12.15
CA ASP A 37 -10.96 6.27 13.32
C ASP A 37 -9.72 5.93 14.16
N GLY A 38 -8.97 6.96 14.52
CA GLY A 38 -7.71 6.80 15.25
C GLY A 38 -6.52 6.30 14.40
N LYS A 39 -6.62 6.27 13.06
CA LYS A 39 -5.49 5.94 12.17
C LYS A 39 -4.28 6.82 12.50
N GLY A 40 -3.19 6.19 12.92
CA GLY A 40 -1.89 6.83 13.11
C GLY A 40 -1.04 6.80 11.84
N HIS A 41 -0.06 7.70 11.77
CA HIS A 41 1.00 7.65 10.76
C HIS A 41 2.28 7.09 11.40
N ALA A 42 3.02 6.28 10.63
CA ALA A 42 4.31 5.74 11.05
C ALA A 42 5.40 6.21 10.08
N ILE A 43 6.59 6.47 10.63
CA ILE A 43 7.78 6.83 9.86
C ILE A 43 8.92 5.91 10.30
N PHE A 44 9.70 5.43 9.34
CA PHE A 44 10.84 4.56 9.58
C PHE A 44 12.14 5.36 9.51
N VAL A 45 12.88 5.39 10.62
CA VAL A 45 14.27 5.86 10.62
C VAL A 45 15.16 4.69 10.17
N ARG A 46 15.94 4.92 9.11
CA ARG A 46 16.79 3.91 8.46
C ARG A 46 18.26 4.14 8.84
N SER A 47 19.06 3.09 8.71
CA SER A 47 20.52 3.18 8.83
C SER A 47 21.09 4.12 7.76
N ASP A 48 22.01 4.99 8.16
CA ASP A 48 22.79 5.86 7.28
C ASP A 48 24.03 5.16 6.71
N VAL A 49 24.44 4.04 7.32
CA VAL A 49 25.55 3.18 6.88
C VAL A 49 25.06 1.83 6.38
N ALA A 50 25.80 1.26 5.42
CA ALA A 50 25.50 -0.06 4.85
C ALA A 50 25.73 -1.20 5.85
N HIS A 51 26.72 -1.07 6.74
CA HIS A 51 27.06 -2.06 7.75
C HIS A 51 27.56 -1.39 9.02
N GLY A 52 27.04 -1.83 10.17
CA GLY A 52 27.40 -1.27 11.46
C GLY A 52 26.73 -2.02 12.61
N ARG A 53 27.21 -1.77 13.83
CA ARG A 53 26.59 -2.30 15.05
C ARG A 53 25.78 -1.19 15.71
N ILE A 54 24.52 -1.48 16.04
CA ILE A 54 23.68 -0.56 16.83
C ILE A 54 24.28 -0.50 18.24
N ARG A 55 24.85 0.66 18.62
CA ARG A 55 25.36 0.89 19.98
C ARG A 55 24.27 1.40 20.92
N SER A 56 23.37 2.22 20.42
CA SER A 56 22.27 2.82 21.17
C SER A 56 21.25 3.46 20.23
N VAL A 57 19.98 3.52 20.64
CA VAL A 57 18.92 4.26 19.95
C VAL A 57 18.34 5.26 20.94
N ARG A 58 18.47 6.57 20.68
CA ARG A 58 17.93 7.62 21.55
C ARG A 58 16.55 8.04 21.05
N THR A 59 15.51 7.74 21.84
CA THR A 59 14.11 7.97 21.46
C THR A 59 13.44 9.11 22.23
N SER A 60 14.07 9.65 23.28
CA SER A 60 13.47 10.62 24.21
C SER A 60 12.97 11.89 23.54
N ALA A 61 13.75 12.47 22.64
CA ALA A 61 13.36 13.69 21.91
C ALA A 61 12.14 13.45 21.00
N ALA A 62 12.09 12.30 20.31
CA ALA A 62 10.96 11.94 19.46
C ALA A 62 9.70 11.63 20.30
N ALA A 63 9.85 10.90 21.40
CA ALA A 63 8.74 10.55 22.29
C ALA A 63 8.13 11.77 23.00
N ALA A 64 8.91 12.84 23.23
CA ALA A 64 8.42 14.08 23.83
C ALA A 64 7.68 14.99 22.83
N HIS A 65 7.73 14.71 21.52
CA HIS A 65 7.12 15.58 20.53
C HIS A 65 5.59 15.42 20.52
N ALA A 66 4.87 16.54 20.47
CA ALA A 66 3.41 16.54 20.37
C ALA A 66 2.96 15.73 19.14
N GLY A 67 1.99 14.83 19.33
CA GLY A 67 1.43 13.97 18.29
C GLY A 67 2.10 12.60 18.14
N VAL A 68 3.27 12.37 18.75
CA VAL A 68 3.91 11.06 18.76
C VAL A 68 3.22 10.16 19.78
N ARG A 69 2.69 9.02 19.31
CA ARG A 69 2.01 8.03 20.16
C ARG A 69 2.92 6.91 20.64
N LEU A 70 3.94 6.55 19.84
CA LEU A 70 4.82 5.43 20.10
C LEU A 70 6.15 5.62 19.37
N VAL A 71 7.25 5.23 20.02
CA VAL A 71 8.55 4.99 19.38
C VAL A 71 8.93 3.54 19.64
N LEU A 72 9.15 2.76 18.57
CA LEU A 72 9.48 1.34 18.66
C LEU A 72 10.92 1.10 18.18
N ALA A 73 11.73 0.48 19.04
CA ALA A 73 13.09 0.08 18.71
C ALA A 73 13.38 -1.32 19.30
N CYS A 74 14.15 -2.12 18.57
CA CYS A 74 14.75 -3.35 19.06
C CYS A 74 16.09 -2.97 19.69
N THR A 75 16.15 -2.99 21.02
CA THR A 75 17.38 -2.79 21.81
C THR A 75 17.42 -3.82 22.90
#